data_AF-A0A3C0TRI4-F1
#
_entry.id   AF-A0A3C0TRI4-F1
#
_cell.length_a   1.000
_cell.length_b   1.000
_cell.length_c   1.000
_cell.angle_alpha   90.00
_cell.angle_beta   90.00
_cell.angle_gamma   90.00
#
_symmetry.space_group_name_H-M   'P 1'
#
loop_
_entity.id
_entity.type
_entity.pdbx_description
1 polymer ?
#
loop_
_entity_poly.entity_id
_entity_poly.type
_entity_poly.pdbx_seq_one_letter_code
_entity_poly.pdbx_strand_id
1 'polypeptide(L)'
;MNYLEQAVRLAVQLDAPVNLIWTREEDMTQDNYRNASLARMRAGLDASGLPVFWEEDYTEKREPADAVFIQYAIDDRRARVVSGTDPIPF
;
A
#
# COMPACT_ATOMS: atom_id res chain seq x y z
N MET A 1 12.58 -11.68 4.90
CA MET A 1 13.99 -11.70 4.44
C MET A 1 13.97 -11.45 2.94
N ASN A 2 14.65 -10.41 2.46
CA ASN A 2 14.61 -10.02 1.04
C ASN A 2 15.30 -11.10 0.16
N TYR A 3 14.77 -11.40 -1.02
CA TYR A 3 15.33 -12.38 -1.98
C TYR A 3 16.83 -12.14 -2.27
N LEU A 4 17.25 -10.88 -2.30
CA LEU A 4 18.63 -10.48 -2.53
C LEU A 4 19.55 -10.96 -1.40
N GLU A 5 19.10 -10.88 -0.15
CA GLU A 5 19.87 -11.33 1.01
C GLU A 5 20.11 -12.84 0.96
N GLN A 6 19.11 -13.62 0.54
CA GLN A 6 19.24 -15.06 0.35
C GLN A 6 20.25 -15.40 -0.75
N ALA A 7 20.14 -14.74 -1.91
CA ALA A 7 21.04 -14.94 -3.03
C ALA A 7 22.50 -14.62 -2.65
N VAL A 8 22.74 -13.51 -1.94
CA VAL A 8 24.08 -13.11 -1.48
C VAL A 8 24.65 -14.14 -0.49
N ARG A 9 23.85 -14.59 0.48
CA ARG A 9 24.29 -15.60 1.47
C ARG A 9 24.64 -16.93 0.83
N LEU A 10 23.96 -17.33 -0.25
CA LEU A 10 24.30 -18.53 -1.03
C LEU A 10 25.58 -18.32 -1.84
N ALA A 11 25.71 -17.19 -2.52
CA ALA A 11 26.86 -16.90 -3.38
C ALA A 11 28.19 -16.88 -2.60
N VAL A 12 28.22 -16.37 -1.37
CA VAL A 12 29.46 -16.33 -0.57
C VAL A 12 29.95 -17.71 -0.11
N GLN A 13 29.11 -18.74 -0.21
CA GLN A 13 29.45 -20.11 0.20
C GLN A 13 29.96 -20.97 -0.96
N LEU A 14 29.90 -20.49 -2.20
CA LEU A 14 30.17 -21.27 -3.41
C LEU A 14 31.23 -20.57 -4.28
N ASP A 15 32.21 -21.32 -4.77
CA ASP A 15 33.24 -20.83 -5.70
C ASP A 15 32.76 -20.89 -7.17
N ALA A 16 31.51 -20.51 -7.40
CA ALA A 16 30.87 -20.54 -8.71
C ALA A 16 29.69 -19.54 -8.79
N PRO A 17 29.34 -19.06 -9.99
CA PRO A 17 28.13 -18.25 -10.18
C PRO A 17 26.87 -19.00 -9.74
N VAL A 18 25.97 -18.31 -9.03
CA VAL A 18 24.69 -18.86 -8.54
C VAL A 18 23.53 -18.27 -9.32
N ASN A 19 22.64 -19.12 -9.81
CA ASN A 19 21.33 -18.73 -10.33
C ASN A 19 20.25 -19.27 -9.39
N LEU A 20 19.62 -18.38 -8.62
CA LEU A 20 18.56 -18.73 -7.67
C LEU A 20 17.20 -18.39 -8.28
N ILE A 21 16.34 -19.41 -8.42
CA ILE A 21 14.98 -19.28 -8.95
C ILE A 21 14.03 -19.83 -7.90
N TRP A 22 13.04 -19.03 -7.51
CA TRP A 22 11.96 -19.46 -6.64
C TRP A 22 10.85 -20.12 -7.44
N THR A 23 10.21 -21.11 -6.84
CA THR A 23 8.98 -21.67 -7.39
C THR A 23 7.89 -20.61 -7.42
N ARG A 24 6.85 -20.85 -8.22
CA ARG A 24 5.69 -19.94 -8.29
C ARG A 24 5.04 -19.80 -6.92
N GLU A 25 4.94 -20.90 -6.19
CA GLU A 25 4.36 -20.95 -4.85
C GLU A 25 5.17 -20.13 -3.85
N GLU A 26 6.51 -20.21 -3.86
CA GLU A 26 7.36 -19.42 -2.96
C GLU A 26 7.27 -17.92 -3.27
N ASP A 27 7.37 -17.54 -4.54
CA ASP A 27 7.20 -16.15 -5.02
C ASP A 27 5.83 -15.58 -4.60
N MET A 28 4.76 -16.36 -4.74
CA MET A 28 3.42 -15.94 -4.38
C MET A 28 3.09 -15.97 -2.89
N THR A 29 3.85 -16.69 -2.05
CA THR A 29 3.49 -16.93 -0.63
C THR A 29 4.46 -16.28 0.37
N GLN A 30 5.61 -15.77 -0.08
CA GLN A 30 6.69 -15.28 0.79
C GLN A 30 7.21 -13.88 0.44
N ASP A 31 6.63 -13.21 -0.58
CA ASP A 31 7.02 -11.85 -0.95
C ASP A 31 6.12 -10.79 -0.27
N ASN A 32 6.46 -9.52 -0.47
CA ASN A 32 5.74 -8.38 0.04
C ASN A 32 4.46 -8.17 -0.77
N TYR A 33 3.31 -8.37 -0.14
CA TYR A 33 2.02 -8.07 -0.75
C TYR A 33 1.70 -6.59 -0.70
N ARG A 34 0.91 -6.13 -1.67
CA ARG A 34 0.17 -4.89 -1.47
C ARG A 34 -0.81 -5.14 -0.33
N ASN A 35 -0.66 -4.38 0.75
CA ASN A 35 -1.56 -4.36 1.89
C ASN A 35 -3.00 -4.11 1.42
N ALA A 36 -3.94 -4.81 2.03
CA ALA A 36 -5.34 -4.46 1.91
C ALA A 36 -5.55 -3.11 2.60
N SER A 37 -6.14 -2.15 1.91
CA SER A 37 -6.47 -0.85 2.48
C SER A 37 -7.98 -0.66 2.49
N LEU A 38 -8.52 -0.09 3.57
CA LEU A 38 -9.92 0.32 3.66
C LEU A 38 -9.99 1.84 3.66
N ALA A 39 -10.83 2.39 2.79
CA ALA A 39 -11.18 3.81 2.80
C ALA A 39 -12.68 3.96 3.09
N ARG A 40 -13.02 4.80 4.06
CA ARG A 40 -14.38 5.25 4.31
C ARG A 40 -14.50 6.68 3.81
N MET A 41 -15.30 6.85 2.77
CA MET A 41 -15.50 8.13 2.09
C MET A 41 -16.89 8.68 2.39
N ARG A 42 -16.99 10.00 2.58
CA ARG A 42 -18.25 10.74 2.74
C ARG A 42 -18.17 12.02 1.92
N ALA A 43 -19.28 12.37 1.28
CA ALA A 43 -19.41 13.61 0.52
C ALA A 43 -20.81 14.18 0.68
N GLY A 44 -20.93 15.49 0.53
CA GLY A 44 -22.20 16.20 0.39
C GLY A 44 -22.35 16.71 -1.03
N LEU A 45 -23.57 16.68 -1.55
CA LEU A 45 -23.90 17.25 -2.86
C LEU A 45 -24.83 18.46 -2.67
N ASP A 46 -24.71 19.45 -3.54
CA ASP A 46 -25.68 20.53 -3.66
C ASP A 46 -26.90 20.12 -4.52
N ALA A 47 -27.84 21.06 -4.71
CA ALA A 47 -29.05 20.83 -5.51
C ALA A 47 -28.77 20.60 -7.01
N SER A 48 -27.59 20.98 -7.50
CA SER A 48 -27.15 20.73 -8.87
C SER A 48 -26.39 19.40 -9.02
N GLY A 49 -26.16 18.69 -7.91
CA GLY A 49 -25.42 17.43 -7.87
C GLY A 49 -23.91 17.59 -7.77
N LEU A 50 -23.41 18.81 -7.50
CA LEU A 50 -21.98 19.07 -7.36
C LEU A 50 -21.51 18.80 -5.92
N PRO A 51 -20.32 18.21 -5.73
CA PRO A 51 -19.78 17.96 -4.41
C PRO A 51 -19.38 19.25 -3.70
N VAL A 52 -19.88 19.44 -2.48
CA VAL A 52 -19.58 20.61 -1.62
C VAL A 52 -18.59 20.30 -0.50
N PHE A 53 -18.45 19.02 -0.11
CA PHE A 53 -17.40 18.56 0.79
C PHE A 53 -16.97 17.13 0.49
N TRP A 54 -15.76 16.78 0.92
CA TRP A 54 -15.21 15.43 0.88
C TRP A 54 -14.46 15.09 2.18
N GLU A 55 -14.81 13.96 2.80
CA GLU A 55 -14.08 13.38 3.92
C GLU A 55 -13.65 11.94 3.58
N GLU A 56 -12.40 11.62 3.88
CA GLU A 56 -11.85 10.27 3.75
C GLU A 56 -11.09 9.87 5.01
N ASP A 57 -11.47 8.73 5.59
CA ASP A 57 -10.69 8.01 6.58
C ASP A 57 -10.10 6.77 5.93
N TYR A 58 -8.77 6.64 5.87
CA TYR A 58 -8.10 5.52 5.21
C TYR A 58 -7.13 4.80 6.14
N THR A 59 -6.97 3.49 5.93
CA THR A 59 -6.03 2.67 6.70
C THR A 59 -4.61 2.81 6.13
N GLU A 60 -3.63 2.85 7.04
CA GLU A 60 -2.19 2.87 6.77
C GLU A 60 -1.58 4.12 6.12
N LYS A 61 -0.48 4.61 6.72
CA LYS A 61 0.35 5.72 6.22
C LYS A 61 1.75 5.23 5.90
N ARG A 62 1.92 4.58 4.75
CA ARG A 62 3.25 4.31 4.16
C ARG A 62 3.41 4.90 2.75
N GLU A 63 2.30 5.31 2.15
CA GLU A 63 2.24 6.08 0.90
C GLU A 63 2.55 7.57 1.18
N PRO A 64 3.04 8.32 0.19
CA PRO A 64 3.28 9.75 0.32
C PRO A 64 1.96 10.52 0.53
N ALA A 65 2.03 11.72 1.13
CA ALA A 65 0.84 12.46 1.58
C ALA A 65 -0.11 12.88 0.43
N ASP A 66 0.41 12.94 -0.79
CA ASP A 66 -0.31 13.23 -2.02
C ASP A 66 -1.09 12.02 -2.58
N ALA A 67 -0.83 10.79 -2.11
CA ALA A 67 -1.56 9.60 -2.57
C ALA A 67 -3.06 9.63 -2.24
N VAL A 68 -3.46 10.44 -1.25
CA VAL A 68 -4.86 10.64 -0.84
C VAL A 68 -5.41 12.00 -1.25
N PHE A 69 -4.70 12.69 -2.14
CA PHE A 69 -5.13 13.98 -2.63
C PHE A 69 -6.25 13.84 -3.68
N ILE A 70 -7.42 14.36 -3.35
CA ILE A 70 -8.55 14.50 -4.27
C ILE A 70 -8.27 15.65 -5.25
N GLN A 71 -8.15 15.33 -6.53
CA GLN A 71 -7.81 16.29 -7.59
C GLN A 71 -8.96 17.20 -8.05
N TYR A 72 -10.17 17.01 -7.49
CA TYR A 72 -11.34 17.81 -7.87
C TYR A 72 -11.39 19.15 -7.13
N ALA A 73 -12.04 20.13 -7.76
CA ALA A 73 -12.29 21.47 -7.21
C ALA A 73 -13.40 21.42 -6.14
N ILE A 74 -13.08 20.79 -5.00
CA ILE A 74 -13.91 20.75 -3.81
C ILE A 74 -13.16 21.54 -2.74
N ASP A 75 -13.74 22.65 -2.30
CA ASP A 75 -13.09 23.56 -1.35
C ASP A 75 -12.91 22.92 0.03
N ASP A 76 -13.95 22.24 0.53
CA ASP A 76 -13.90 21.52 1.81
C ASP A 76 -13.49 20.06 1.59
N ARG A 77 -12.21 19.76 1.83
CA ARG A 77 -11.65 18.41 1.67
C ARG A 77 -10.78 18.02 2.86
N ARG A 78 -10.97 16.79 3.33
CA ARG A 78 -10.22 16.22 4.44
C ARG A 78 -9.86 14.77 4.16
N ALA A 79 -8.59 14.42 4.40
CA ALA A 79 -8.12 13.04 4.47
C ALA A 79 -7.48 12.81 5.84
N ARG A 80 -7.79 11.67 6.48
CA ARG A 80 -7.24 11.27 7.77
C ARG A 80 -6.80 9.81 7.71
N VAL A 81 -5.60 9.56 8.21
CA VAL A 81 -5.09 8.21 8.45
C VAL A 81 -5.71 7.66 9.73
N VAL A 82 -6.17 6.43 9.67
CA VAL A 82 -6.55 5.63 10.83
C VAL A 82 -5.57 4.45 10.95
N SER A 83 -5.00 4.28 12.15
CA SER A 83 -4.00 3.23 12.44
C SER A 83 -4.59 2.14 13.34
N GLY A 84 -3.97 0.95 13.32
CA GLY A 84 -4.36 -0.17 14.20
C GLY A 84 -5.59 -0.95 13.70
N THR A 85 -5.95 -0.75 12.44
CA THR A 85 -7.10 -1.37 11.78
C THR A 85 -6.72 -2.50 10.83
N ASP A 86 -5.44 -2.60 10.44
CA ASP A 86 -4.99 -3.62 9.51
C ASP A 86 -4.81 -4.97 10.22
N PRO A 87 -5.56 -6.00 9.80
CA PRO A 87 -5.48 -7.32 10.42
C PRO A 87 -4.29 -8.14 9.90
N ILE A 88 -3.53 -7.63 8.93
CA ILE A 88 -2.44 -8.32 8.26
C ILE A 88 -1.12 -7.70 8.71
N PRO A 89 -0.18 -8.49 9.28
CA PRO A 89 1.16 -8.03 9.61
C PRO A 89 1.95 -7.64 8.34
N PHE A 90 2.90 -6.71 8.52
CA PHE A 90 3.94 -6.40 7.53
C PHE A 90 5.15 -7.30 7.68
#